data_AF-A0AAD9F5B4-F1
#
_entry.id   AF-A0AAD9F5B4-F1
#
_cell.length_a   1.000
_cell.length_b   1.000
_cell.length_c   1.000
_cell.angle_alpha   90.00
_cell.angle_beta   90.00
_cell.angle_gamma   90.00
#
_symmetry.space_group_name_H-M   'P 1'
#
loop_
_entity.id
_entity.type
_entity.pdbx_description
1 polymer ?
#
loop_
_entity_poly.entity_id
_entity_poly.type
_entity_poly.pdbx_seq_one_letter_code
_entity_poly.pdbx_strand_id
1 'polypeptide(L)'
;MAAQLVVALLAFTSLSAASDPNCTELVKPLLLDSHSPIYGRWVLHVGTWDQPGLKSDLVSVNGSWVDLSASSDSGVMTIYWADRLEDKCLQGLANATISGMTSHTTYTTLLPDGKSKGRYFFLFTRTGALEPSELEIFKKQAECLQFLPEYYFGGTDLCPDEREPAPPTAENTESQTDEEPTAQ
;
A
#
# COMPACT_ATOMS: atom_id res chain seq x y z
N MET A 1 18.20 26.74 -55.41
CA MET A 1 16.98 26.16 -54.79
C MET A 1 17.40 25.00 -53.91
N ALA A 2 17.50 25.16 -52.58
CA ALA A 2 17.62 24.07 -51.59
C ALA A 2 17.96 24.62 -50.19
N ALA A 3 17.15 25.52 -49.62
CA ALA A 3 17.40 26.00 -48.25
C ALA A 3 16.13 26.34 -47.45
N GLN A 4 14.94 25.97 -47.94
CA GLN A 4 13.67 26.32 -47.28
C GLN A 4 12.91 25.12 -46.71
N LEU A 5 13.42 23.89 -46.84
CA LEU A 5 12.72 22.69 -46.39
C LEU A 5 13.10 22.21 -44.98
N VAL A 6 14.10 22.81 -44.33
CA VAL A 6 14.62 22.29 -43.04
C VAL A 6 13.96 22.96 -41.82
N VAL A 7 13.26 24.09 -41.98
CA VAL A 7 12.73 24.86 -40.83
C VAL A 7 11.31 24.41 -40.43
N ALA A 8 10.62 23.60 -41.24
CA ALA A 8 9.23 23.23 -40.96
C ALA A 8 9.05 21.98 -40.07
N LEU A 9 10.13 21.29 -39.66
CA LEU A 9 10.01 20.01 -38.93
C LEU A 9 10.36 20.04 -37.43
N LEU A 10 10.55 21.21 -36.83
CA LEU A 10 10.86 21.33 -35.39
C LEU A 10 9.65 21.72 -34.51
N ALA A 11 8.43 21.70 -35.05
CA ALA A 11 7.23 22.16 -34.35
C ALA A 11 6.37 21.05 -33.71
N PHE A 12 6.89 19.83 -33.48
CA PHE A 12 6.08 18.71 -32.98
C PHE A 12 6.45 18.10 -31.64
N THR A 13 7.28 18.75 -30.82
CA THR A 13 7.55 18.23 -29.47
C THR A 13 7.48 19.32 -28.41
N SER A 14 6.38 20.06 -28.38
CA SER A 14 5.82 20.47 -27.09
C SER A 14 4.52 19.73 -26.92
N LEU A 15 4.62 18.44 -26.57
CA LEU A 15 3.52 17.74 -25.92
C LEU A 15 3.40 18.38 -24.53
N SER A 16 2.83 19.58 -24.49
CA SER A 16 2.26 20.11 -23.26
C SER A 16 1.30 19.02 -22.83
N ALA A 17 1.57 18.40 -21.68
CA ALA A 17 0.63 17.53 -21.01
C ALA A 17 -0.62 18.38 -20.74
N ALA A 18 -1.51 18.46 -21.72
CA ALA A 18 -2.89 18.77 -21.47
C ALA A 18 -3.33 17.62 -20.58
N SER A 19 -3.44 17.88 -19.28
CA SER A 19 -4.14 16.96 -18.40
C SER A 19 -5.46 16.67 -19.10
N ASP A 20 -5.67 15.40 -19.46
CA ASP A 20 -6.99 14.97 -19.94
C ASP A 20 -8.02 15.62 -19.01
N PRO A 21 -9.05 16.32 -19.51
CA PRO A 21 -10.06 16.94 -18.64
C PRO A 21 -10.62 15.94 -17.61
N ASN A 22 -10.59 14.64 -17.89
CA ASN A 22 -10.91 13.57 -16.96
C ASN A 22 -9.95 13.49 -15.76
N CYS A 23 -8.65 13.71 -15.95
CA CYS A 23 -7.66 13.61 -14.89
C CYS A 23 -7.94 14.57 -13.72
N THR A 24 -8.45 15.77 -13.99
CA THR A 24 -8.73 16.76 -12.94
C THR A 24 -9.75 16.24 -11.93
N GLU A 25 -10.79 15.57 -12.42
CA GLU A 25 -11.81 14.96 -11.58
C GLU A 25 -11.29 13.67 -10.94
N LEU A 26 -10.59 12.85 -11.72
CA LEU A 26 -10.13 11.52 -11.32
C LEU A 26 -9.12 11.54 -10.16
N VAL A 27 -8.24 12.55 -10.11
CA VAL A 27 -7.25 12.69 -9.04
C VAL A 27 -7.69 13.61 -7.91
N LYS A 28 -8.94 14.11 -7.95
CA LYS A 28 -9.47 14.98 -6.90
C LYS A 28 -9.56 14.19 -5.59
N PRO A 29 -8.88 14.63 -4.52
CA PRO A 29 -8.98 13.95 -3.24
C PRO A 29 -10.41 13.98 -2.68
N LEU A 30 -10.82 12.89 -2.05
CA LEU A 30 -12.11 12.82 -1.36
C LEU A 30 -12.05 13.64 -0.06
N LEU A 31 -12.93 14.64 0.04
CA LEU A 31 -13.12 15.39 1.27
C LEU A 31 -13.94 14.55 2.25
N LEU A 32 -13.37 14.26 3.41
CA LEU A 32 -14.04 13.56 4.49
C LEU A 32 -14.34 14.54 5.63
N ASP A 33 -15.57 14.49 6.17
CA ASP A 33 -15.97 15.32 7.32
C ASP A 33 -15.25 14.92 8.61
N SER A 34 -14.75 13.68 8.66
CA SER A 34 -13.89 13.16 9.72
C SER A 34 -12.99 12.07 9.15
N HIS A 35 -11.89 11.76 9.84
CA HIS A 35 -11.00 10.65 9.45
C HIS A 35 -11.54 9.28 9.89
N SER A 36 -12.70 9.20 10.55
CA SER A 36 -13.26 7.92 10.99
C SER A 36 -13.49 6.87 9.87
N PRO A 37 -13.86 7.23 8.62
CA PRO A 37 -14.09 6.24 7.57
C PRO A 37 -12.83 5.49 7.13
N ILE A 38 -11.65 6.08 7.32
CA ILE A 38 -10.37 5.46 6.97
C ILE A 38 -9.83 4.56 8.09
N TYR A 39 -10.42 4.57 9.29
CA TYR A 39 -9.94 3.73 10.38
C TYR A 39 -10.23 2.23 10.17
N GLY A 40 -9.48 1.42 10.90
CA GLY A 40 -9.46 -0.04 10.85
C GLY A 40 -8.42 -0.60 9.89
N ARG A 41 -8.51 -1.91 9.68
CA ARG A 41 -7.57 -2.69 8.87
C ARG A 41 -7.80 -2.49 7.37
N TRP A 42 -6.69 -2.45 6.63
CA TRP A 42 -6.59 -2.33 5.19
C TRP A 42 -5.43 -3.18 4.66
N VAL A 43 -5.63 -3.85 3.53
CA VAL A 43 -4.65 -4.75 2.89
C VAL A 43 -4.19 -4.13 1.58
N LEU A 44 -2.88 -4.11 1.35
CA LEU A 44 -2.30 -3.64 0.09
C LEU A 44 -2.74 -4.55 -1.05
N HIS A 45 -3.41 -4.00 -2.06
CA HIS A 45 -3.80 -4.75 -3.24
C HIS A 45 -2.85 -4.50 -4.41
N VAL A 46 -2.58 -3.23 -4.72
CA VAL A 46 -1.70 -2.86 -5.84
C VAL A 46 -0.92 -1.59 -5.53
N GLY A 47 0.30 -1.52 -6.04
CA GLY A 47 1.17 -0.35 -5.96
C GLY A 47 1.91 -0.06 -7.26
N THR A 48 2.32 1.19 -7.43
CA THR A 48 3.19 1.66 -8.51
C THR A 48 4.15 2.74 -7.99
N TRP A 49 5.17 3.06 -8.78
CA TRP A 49 6.26 3.98 -8.43
C TRP A 49 6.57 4.93 -9.59
N ASP A 50 7.15 6.09 -9.29
CA ASP A 50 7.45 7.11 -10.30
C ASP A 50 8.93 7.14 -10.73
N GLN A 51 9.83 6.53 -9.95
CA GLN A 51 11.25 6.43 -10.26
C GLN A 51 11.67 4.96 -10.44
N PRO A 52 12.36 4.58 -11.53
CA PRO A 52 12.71 3.17 -11.78
C PRO A 52 13.49 2.50 -10.64
N GLY A 53 14.31 3.27 -9.92
CA GLY A 53 15.09 2.79 -8.77
C GLY A 53 14.26 2.37 -7.55
N LEU A 54 12.97 2.69 -7.52
CA LEU A 54 12.06 2.33 -6.43
C LEU A 54 11.38 0.96 -6.63
N LYS A 55 11.52 0.36 -7.81
CA LYS A 55 10.90 -0.93 -8.13
C LYS A 55 11.31 -2.02 -7.14
N SER A 56 12.62 -2.17 -6.90
CA SER A 56 13.17 -3.24 -6.06
C SER A 56 12.60 -3.22 -4.64
N ASP A 57 12.36 -2.03 -4.12
CA ASP A 57 11.93 -1.87 -2.73
C ASP A 57 10.47 -2.33 -2.59
N LEU A 58 9.59 -1.92 -3.51
CA LEU A 58 8.19 -2.34 -3.47
C LEU A 58 8.01 -3.84 -3.76
N VAL A 59 8.70 -4.37 -4.78
CA VAL A 59 8.53 -5.79 -5.17
C VAL A 59 9.10 -6.77 -4.14
N SER A 60 9.87 -6.30 -3.18
CA SER A 60 10.38 -7.12 -2.07
C SER A 60 9.32 -7.42 -0.99
N VAL A 61 8.21 -6.69 -0.99
CA VAL A 61 7.14 -6.80 0.00
C VAL A 61 6.08 -7.77 -0.47
N ASN A 62 6.21 -9.06 -0.14
CA ASN A 62 5.28 -10.12 -0.55
C ASN A 62 3.82 -9.83 -0.18
N GLY A 63 3.56 -9.18 0.95
CA GLY A 63 2.22 -8.80 1.39
C GLY A 63 2.29 -7.73 2.47
N SER A 64 1.30 -6.86 2.54
CA SER A 64 1.29 -5.75 3.49
C SER A 64 -0.13 -5.43 3.94
N TRP A 65 -0.28 -5.13 5.22
CA TRP A 65 -1.50 -4.54 5.75
C TRP A 65 -1.19 -3.46 6.77
N VAL A 66 -2.14 -2.54 6.90
CA VAL A 66 -2.11 -1.44 7.87
C VAL A 66 -3.40 -1.42 8.67
N ASP A 67 -3.32 -0.97 9.91
CA ASP A 67 -4.47 -0.71 10.76
C ASP A 67 -4.37 0.72 11.31
N LEU A 68 -5.38 1.52 10.96
CA LEU A 68 -5.43 2.95 11.21
C LEU A 68 -6.38 3.23 12.38
N SER A 69 -5.94 4.01 13.36
CA SER A 69 -6.77 4.35 14.52
C SER A 69 -6.55 5.77 15.00
N ALA A 70 -7.56 6.34 15.67
CA ALA A 70 -7.45 7.65 16.30
C ALA A 70 -6.42 7.63 17.44
N SER A 71 -5.64 8.71 17.58
CA SER A 71 -4.85 8.97 18.78
C SER A 71 -5.65 9.80 19.80
N SER A 72 -5.18 9.82 21.05
CA SER A 72 -5.63 10.79 22.05
C SER A 72 -5.25 12.23 21.69
N ASP A 73 -4.18 12.39 20.91
CA ASP A 73 -3.70 13.68 20.46
C ASP A 73 -4.47 14.14 19.22
N SER A 74 -5.13 15.29 19.34
CA SER A 74 -5.89 15.88 18.23
C SER A 74 -4.99 16.09 17.00
N GLY A 75 -5.45 15.64 15.83
CA GLY A 75 -4.70 15.73 14.59
C GLY A 75 -3.59 14.68 14.44
N VAL A 76 -3.53 13.67 15.30
CA VAL A 76 -2.62 12.53 15.18
C VAL A 76 -3.41 11.23 14.99
N MET A 77 -2.96 10.41 14.05
CA MET A 77 -3.45 9.05 13.81
C MET A 77 -2.34 8.05 14.08
N THR A 78 -2.70 6.92 14.68
CA THR A 78 -1.80 5.79 14.89
C THR A 78 -1.90 4.84 13.69
N ILE A 79 -0.74 4.46 13.16
CA ILE A 79 -0.60 3.46 12.11
C ILE A 79 0.09 2.25 12.73
N TYR A 80 -0.59 1.11 12.78
CA TYR A 80 0.09 -0.17 12.92
C TYR A 80 0.28 -0.76 11.53
N TRP A 81 1.48 -1.20 11.21
CA TRP A 81 1.81 -1.76 9.89
C TRP A 81 2.46 -3.12 10.06
N ALA A 82 2.25 -3.98 9.08
CA ALA A 82 2.82 -5.31 9.03
C ALA A 82 3.13 -5.70 7.59
N ASP A 83 4.41 -5.88 7.32
CA ASP A 83 4.95 -6.20 6.00
C ASP A 83 5.59 -7.59 6.03
N ARG A 84 5.24 -8.42 5.06
CA ARG A 84 5.90 -9.69 4.78
C ARG A 84 6.98 -9.49 3.74
N LEU A 85 8.20 -9.88 4.07
CA LEU A 85 9.36 -9.87 3.19
C LEU A 85 9.93 -11.26 3.14
N GLU A 86 9.86 -11.89 1.96
CA GLU A 86 10.19 -13.30 1.81
C GLU A 86 9.47 -14.13 2.90
N ASP A 87 10.23 -14.73 3.82
CA ASP A 87 9.71 -15.56 4.93
C ASP A 87 9.66 -14.82 6.28
N LYS A 88 9.90 -13.51 6.31
CA LYS A 88 9.96 -12.69 7.53
C LYS A 88 8.80 -11.71 7.62
N CYS A 89 8.30 -11.53 8.83
CA CYS A 89 7.35 -10.47 9.16
C CYS A 89 8.06 -9.34 9.87
N LEU A 90 7.88 -8.12 9.35
CA LEU A 90 8.26 -6.89 10.04
C LEU A 90 6.99 -6.13 10.39
N GLN A 91 6.86 -5.72 11.65
CA GLN A 91 5.67 -5.03 12.13
C GLN A 91 6.07 -3.89 13.05
N GLY A 92 5.21 -2.88 13.14
CA GLY A 92 5.52 -1.74 13.97
C GLY A 92 4.39 -0.74 14.11
N LEU A 93 4.66 0.25 14.97
CA LEU A 93 3.81 1.40 15.20
C LEU A 93 4.48 2.65 14.64
N ALA A 94 3.68 3.50 14.01
CA ALA A 94 4.08 4.82 13.58
C ALA A 94 2.97 5.83 13.87
N ASN A 95 3.36 7.07 14.13
CA ASN A 95 2.43 8.18 14.27
C ASN A 95 2.35 8.95 12.95
N ALA A 96 1.14 9.38 12.60
CA ALA A 96 0.87 10.20 11.44
C ALA A 96 0.18 11.50 11.86
N THR A 97 0.84 12.62 11.61
CA THR A 97 0.26 13.95 11.83
C THR A 97 -0.60 14.33 10.63
N ILE A 98 -1.84 14.72 10.87
CA ILE A 98 -2.80 15.05 9.83
C ILE A 98 -2.81 16.56 9.58
N SER A 99 -2.74 16.96 8.31
CA SER A 99 -2.92 18.32 7.83
C SER A 99 -3.91 18.33 6.66
N GLY A 100 -5.17 18.67 6.94
CA GLY A 100 -6.26 18.57 5.97
C GLY A 100 -6.46 17.13 5.50
N MET A 101 -6.24 16.87 4.21
CA MET A 101 -6.34 15.52 3.62
C MET A 101 -4.99 14.79 3.53
N THR A 102 -3.91 15.42 3.97
CA THR A 102 -2.56 14.84 3.92
C THR A 102 -2.17 14.35 5.31
N SER A 103 -1.56 13.17 5.38
CA SER A 103 -0.91 12.69 6.59
C SER A 103 0.60 12.70 6.39
N HIS A 104 1.32 13.15 7.41
CA HIS A 104 2.77 13.13 7.48
C HIS A 104 3.18 12.09 8.51
N THR A 105 3.93 11.08 8.09
CA THR A 105 4.45 10.06 8.98
C THR A 105 5.92 9.85 8.71
N THR A 106 6.66 9.53 9.75
CA THR A 106 8.04 9.06 9.65
C THR A 106 8.03 7.65 10.20
N TYR A 107 8.28 6.68 9.34
CA TYR A 107 8.40 5.28 9.71
C TYR A 107 9.77 4.76 9.30
N THR A 108 10.30 3.83 10.08
CA THR A 108 11.49 3.06 9.71
C THR A 108 11.02 1.86 8.90
N THR A 109 10.65 2.07 7.63
CA THR A 109 10.37 0.95 6.71
C THR A 109 11.64 0.46 6.03
N LEU A 110 11.52 -0.64 5.29
CA LEU A 110 12.50 -1.11 4.31
C LEU A 110 12.54 -0.27 3.03
N LEU A 111 11.50 0.52 2.75
CA LEU A 111 11.50 1.50 1.68
C LEU A 111 12.29 2.74 2.11
N PRO A 112 12.92 3.43 1.17
CA PRO A 112 14.34 3.33 0.82
C PRO A 112 15.30 3.68 1.97
N ASP A 113 16.61 3.52 1.76
CA ASP A 113 17.72 3.87 2.67
C ASP A 113 17.83 5.35 3.09
N GLY A 114 16.76 6.13 2.93
CA GLY A 114 16.69 7.57 3.09
C GLY A 114 17.37 8.36 1.98
N LYS A 115 18.02 7.68 1.00
CA LYS A 115 18.76 8.35 -0.09
C LYS A 115 17.97 8.38 -1.39
N SER A 116 17.20 7.34 -1.69
CA SER A 116 16.32 7.33 -2.86
C SER A 116 15.10 8.23 -2.61
N LYS A 117 14.91 9.20 -3.51
CA LYS A 117 13.74 10.08 -3.51
C LYS A 117 12.79 9.68 -4.63
N GLY A 118 11.50 9.59 -4.31
CA GLY A 118 10.43 9.42 -5.30
C GLY A 118 9.11 9.19 -4.59
N ARG A 119 8.12 8.73 -5.33
CA ARG A 119 6.75 8.53 -4.88
C ARG A 119 6.33 7.11 -5.17
N TYR A 120 5.49 6.60 -4.28
CA TYR A 120 4.67 5.43 -4.51
C TYR A 120 3.21 5.84 -4.54
N PHE A 121 2.41 5.10 -5.29
CA PHE A 121 0.96 5.20 -5.26
C PHE A 121 0.40 3.81 -5.01
N PHE A 122 -0.38 3.69 -3.94
CA PHE A 122 -0.89 2.42 -3.43
C PHE A 122 -2.41 2.45 -3.39
N LEU A 123 -3.01 1.29 -3.66
CA LEU A 123 -4.41 1.03 -3.40
C LEU A 123 -4.53 -0.07 -2.35
N PHE A 124 -5.15 0.30 -1.24
CA PHE A 124 -5.48 -0.60 -0.16
C PHE A 124 -6.98 -0.89 -0.17
N THR A 125 -7.36 -2.11 0.21
CA THR A 125 -8.75 -2.57 0.26
C THR A 125 -9.06 -3.20 1.61
N ARG A 126 -10.34 -3.37 1.96
CA ARG A 126 -10.71 -3.98 3.24
C ARG A 126 -10.36 -5.46 3.33
N THR A 127 -10.38 -6.17 2.21
CA THR A 127 -10.26 -7.64 2.17
C THR A 127 -9.04 -8.14 1.39
N GLY A 128 -8.31 -7.26 0.72
CA GLY A 128 -7.27 -7.64 -0.25
C GLY A 128 -7.81 -7.96 -1.65
N ALA A 129 -9.14 -7.91 -1.85
CA ALA A 129 -9.76 -8.12 -3.16
C ALA A 129 -10.20 -6.78 -3.79
N LEU A 130 -10.21 -6.73 -5.13
CA LEU A 130 -10.56 -5.56 -5.91
C LEU A 130 -11.27 -5.96 -7.20
N GLU A 131 -12.33 -5.24 -7.56
CA GLU A 131 -13.02 -5.49 -8.83
C GLU A 131 -12.19 -4.99 -10.02
N PRO A 132 -12.26 -5.65 -11.20
CA PRO A 132 -11.48 -5.23 -12.37
C PRO A 132 -11.74 -3.78 -12.80
N SER A 133 -12.97 -3.28 -12.65
CA SER A 133 -13.33 -1.90 -12.99
C SER A 133 -12.66 -0.88 -12.07
N GLU A 134 -12.51 -1.19 -10.78
CA GLU A 134 -11.83 -0.33 -9.80
C GLU A 134 -10.32 -0.30 -10.06
N LEU A 135 -9.74 -1.43 -10.47
CA LEU A 135 -8.34 -1.49 -10.90
C LEU A 135 -8.06 -0.57 -12.10
N GLU A 136 -8.96 -0.51 -13.08
CA GLU A 136 -8.80 0.38 -14.22
C GLU A 136 -8.90 1.87 -13.84
N ILE A 137 -9.70 2.21 -12.81
CA ILE A 137 -9.73 3.56 -12.24
C ILE A 137 -8.36 3.90 -11.63
N PHE A 138 -7.79 2.98 -10.83
CA PHE A 138 -6.47 3.16 -10.22
C PHE A 138 -5.36 3.37 -11.26
N LYS A 139 -5.35 2.56 -12.33
CA LYS A 139 -4.36 2.71 -13.41
C LYS A 139 -4.45 4.08 -14.11
N LYS A 140 -5.66 4.55 -14.37
CA LYS A 140 -5.88 5.90 -14.93
C LYS A 140 -5.44 7.00 -13.97
N GLN A 141 -5.70 6.85 -12.67
CA GLN A 141 -5.20 7.78 -11.64
C GLN A 141 -3.67 7.82 -11.63
N ALA A 142 -3.02 6.65 -11.67
CA ALA A 142 -1.57 6.53 -11.72
C ALA A 142 -0.98 7.23 -12.96
N GLU A 143 -1.59 7.03 -14.13
CA GLU A 143 -1.20 7.71 -15.38
C GLU A 143 -1.36 9.24 -15.27
N CYS A 144 -2.50 9.72 -14.78
CA CYS A 144 -2.74 11.14 -14.54
C CYS A 144 -1.71 11.77 -13.57
N LEU A 145 -1.23 10.99 -12.60
CA LEU A 145 -0.23 11.39 -11.61
C LEU A 145 1.23 11.15 -12.08
N GLN A 146 1.40 10.67 -13.33
CA GLN A 146 2.69 10.41 -13.99
C GLN A 146 3.53 9.32 -13.31
N PHE A 147 2.88 8.26 -12.82
CA PHE A 147 3.56 7.05 -12.37
C PHE A 147 3.93 6.15 -13.56
N LEU A 148 4.88 5.23 -13.35
CA LEU A 148 5.27 4.28 -14.38
C LEU A 148 4.13 3.26 -14.61
N PRO A 149 3.94 2.77 -15.86
CA PRO A 149 2.89 1.81 -16.19
C PRO A 149 3.23 0.37 -15.75
N GLU A 150 3.97 0.24 -14.65
CA GLU A 150 4.34 -1.01 -14.00
C GLU A 150 3.62 -1.08 -12.65
N TYR A 151 3.10 -2.26 -12.34
CA TYR A 151 2.27 -2.48 -11.17
C TYR A 151 2.77 -3.69 -10.39
N TYR A 152 2.82 -3.54 -9.08
CA TYR A 152 3.08 -4.61 -8.15
C TYR A 152 1.78 -4.96 -7.42
N PHE A 153 1.41 -6.24 -7.44
CA PHE A 153 0.22 -6.71 -6.73
C PHE A 153 0.65 -7.37 -5.42
N GLY A 154 0.07 -6.91 -4.31
CA GLY A 154 0.32 -7.49 -3.01
C GLY A 154 -0.18 -8.94 -2.94
N GLY A 155 0.61 -9.80 -2.32
CA GLY A 155 0.23 -11.18 -2.03
C GLY A 155 -0.79 -11.28 -0.92
N THR A 156 -1.44 -12.43 -0.86
CA THR A 156 -2.50 -12.75 0.12
C THR A 156 -1.97 -13.39 1.40
N ASP A 157 -0.71 -13.82 1.41
CA ASP A 157 -0.04 -14.35 2.60
C ASP A 157 0.43 -13.19 3.49
N LEU A 158 -0.44 -12.79 4.42
CA LEU A 158 -0.23 -11.66 5.31
C LEU A 158 0.47 -12.07 6.60
N CYS A 159 1.13 -11.11 7.24
CA CYS A 159 1.67 -11.31 8.58
C CYS A 159 0.54 -11.38 9.63
N PRO A 160 0.69 -12.21 10.69
CA PRO A 160 -0.25 -12.21 11.81
C PRO A 160 -0.12 -10.91 12.60
N ASP A 161 -1.19 -10.46 13.25
CA ASP A 161 -1.15 -9.28 14.11
C ASP A 161 -0.51 -9.63 15.46
N GLU A 162 0.69 -9.09 15.74
CA GLU A 162 1.40 -9.35 17.02
C GLU A 162 0.73 -8.69 18.23
N ARG A 163 -0.24 -7.80 18.02
CA ARG A 163 -1.05 -7.23 19.11
C ARG A 163 -2.14 -8.19 19.56
N GLU A 164 -2.50 -9.16 18.73
CA GLU A 164 -3.49 -10.18 19.07
C GLU A 164 -2.81 -11.40 19.72
N PRO A 165 -3.44 -12.03 20.72
CA PRO A 165 -2.92 -13.28 21.28
C PRO A 165 -2.91 -14.37 20.20
N ALA A 166 -1.87 -15.21 20.21
CA ALA A 166 -1.75 -16.32 19.27
C ALA A 166 -3.01 -17.21 19.32
N PRO A 167 -3.51 -17.71 18.17
CA PRO A 167 -4.62 -18.66 18.17
C PRO A 167 -4.24 -19.90 18.98
N PRO A 168 -5.17 -20.48 19.76
CA PRO A 168 -4.89 -21.67 20.54
C PRO A 168 -4.46 -22.80 19.59
N THR A 169 -3.23 -23.28 19.75
CA THR A 169 -2.78 -24.52 19.13
C THR A 169 -3.68 -25.65 19.60
N ALA A 170 -4.34 -26.34 18.66
CA ALA A 170 -5.02 -27.59 18.94
C ALA A 170 -3.97 -28.63 19.34
N GLU A 171 -3.65 -28.71 20.63
CA GLU A 171 -2.97 -29.88 21.19
C GLU A 171 -3.96 -31.03 21.15
N ASN A 172 -3.65 -32.02 20.31
CA ASN A 172 -4.30 -33.30 20.30
C ASN A 172 -3.98 -34.03 21.61
N THR A 173 -4.87 -33.95 22.59
CA THR A 173 -4.84 -34.87 23.74
C THR A 173 -5.44 -36.19 23.26
N GLU A 174 -4.58 -37.12 22.85
CA GLU A 174 -4.91 -38.54 22.79
C GLU A 174 -5.39 -39.00 24.17
N SER A 175 -6.63 -39.48 24.22
CA SER A 175 -7.22 -40.13 25.38
C SER A 175 -6.39 -41.35 25.78
N GLN A 176 -5.73 -41.31 26.93
CA GLN A 176 -5.25 -42.53 27.56
C GLN A 176 -6.42 -43.20 28.30
N THR A 177 -6.71 -44.42 27.83
CA THR A 177 -7.57 -45.42 28.46
C THR A 177 -6.92 -45.90 29.76
N ASP A 178 -7.58 -45.68 30.90
CA ASP A 178 -7.19 -46.31 32.15
C ASP A 178 -7.54 -47.80 32.12
N GLU A 179 -6.53 -48.67 32.03
CA GLU A 179 -6.62 -50.09 32.35
C GLU A 179 -6.64 -50.29 33.87
N GLU A 180 -7.65 -51.02 34.33
CA GLU A 180 -7.76 -51.64 35.64
C GLU A 180 -6.60 -52.63 35.91
N PRO A 181 -6.04 -52.69 37.12
CA PRO A 181 -5.32 -53.88 37.56
C PRO A 181 -6.12 -54.65 38.63
N THR A 182 -6.46 -55.88 38.27
CA THR A 182 -6.92 -56.94 39.15
C THR A 182 -5.77 -57.46 40.03
N ALA A 183 -6.04 -57.53 41.33
CA ALA A 183 -5.54 -58.40 42.42
C ALA A 183 -4.13 -59.05 42.38
N GLN A 184 -3.41 -58.90 43.51
CA GLN A 184 -2.97 -60.04 44.33
C GLN A 184 -2.83 -59.66 45.81
#